data_AF-B4FXL7-F1
#
_entry.id   AF-B4FXL7-F1
#
_cell.length_a   1.000
_cell.length_b   1.000
_cell.length_c   1.000
_cell.angle_alpha   90.00
_cell.angle_beta   90.00
_cell.angle_gamma   90.00
#
_symmetry.space_group_name_H-M   'P 1'
#
loop_
_entity.id
_entity.type
_entity.pdbx_description
1 polymer ?
#
loop_
_entity_poly.entity_id
_entity_poly.type
_entity_poly.pdbx_seq_one_letter_code
_entity_poly.pdbx_strand_id
1 'polypeptide(L)'
;MSSTTSIQPSASSGGASTSADENARPPDSARSILSLQLDQRSLHFSVSAWVLIVALIGIFPLAPHSLQYKGYRLSLLGTTCTTGYALFALYRLPRAGNMQAVQVWCHHVTASKDFIPFMYCLMFSTSKLHLKLVLVPVICWALEHVARFLRRHFTSSSLYRTYLEQPCTWVETNTNAVQFLRSNAEILTGFLLILSLFSRQRNLMQTFMYWQLLKLMYHSPFTAAYHRAIWLKIGRTINPYIHRYTPFLHDPINAGMRWWFR
;
A
#
# COMPACT_ATOMS: atom_id res chain seq x y z
N MET A 1 2.04 53.27 -88.95
CA MET A 1 0.91 53.63 -88.08
C MET A 1 1.06 52.77 -86.83
N SER A 2 1.86 53.15 -85.82
CA SER A 2 1.56 54.13 -84.74
C SER A 2 0.24 53.77 -84.05
N SER A 3 0.14 53.45 -82.75
CA SER A 3 0.82 54.04 -81.59
C SER A 3 0.81 53.12 -80.36
N THR A 4 1.77 53.38 -79.46
CA THR A 4 2.00 52.83 -78.12
C THR A 4 1.30 53.59 -76.98
N THR A 5 1.24 52.93 -75.81
CA THR A 5 1.41 53.44 -74.41
C THR A 5 0.22 53.85 -73.52
N SER A 6 0.14 53.25 -72.32
CA SER A 6 0.06 53.86 -70.96
C SER A 6 -0.19 52.73 -69.91
N ILE A 7 0.73 52.28 -69.05
CA ILE A 7 1.25 52.77 -67.74
C ILE A 7 0.20 52.88 -66.59
N GLN A 8 0.44 52.05 -65.55
CA GLN A 8 0.05 51.89 -64.09
C GLN A 8 -0.50 53.10 -63.26
N PRO A 9 -0.91 53.01 -61.94
CA PRO A 9 -0.88 51.91 -60.92
C PRO A 9 -2.04 51.77 -59.85
N SER A 10 -2.01 50.63 -59.11
CA SER A 10 -2.28 50.38 -57.65
C SER A 10 -3.67 50.39 -56.95
N ALA A 11 -3.75 49.45 -55.96
CA ALA A 11 -4.68 49.22 -54.82
C ALA A 11 -5.94 48.34 -55.12
N SER A 12 -6.36 47.34 -54.33
CA SER A 12 -6.05 46.90 -52.96
C SER A 12 -6.49 45.44 -52.71
N SER A 13 -5.73 44.73 -51.86
CA SER A 13 -6.10 43.64 -50.92
C SER A 13 -7.37 42.79 -51.12
N GLY A 14 -7.20 41.45 -51.22
CA GLY A 14 -8.26 40.49 -50.88
C GLY A 14 -7.91 39.01 -51.07
N GLY A 15 -7.43 38.34 -50.00
CA GLY A 15 -7.47 36.88 -49.72
C GLY A 15 -6.80 35.92 -50.72
N ALA A 16 -5.60 35.35 -50.50
CA ALA A 16 -5.24 34.34 -49.48
C ALA A 16 -6.34 33.30 -49.23
N SER A 17 -6.15 31.98 -49.31
CA SER A 17 -5.03 31.12 -49.70
C SER A 17 -5.57 29.69 -49.61
N THR A 18 -5.40 28.91 -50.68
CA THR A 18 -5.43 27.44 -50.64
C THR A 18 -4.47 26.92 -49.59
N SER A 19 -4.90 26.02 -48.70
CA SER A 19 -4.13 24.87 -48.20
C SER A 19 -4.99 23.99 -47.31
N ALA A 20 -5.05 22.71 -47.67
CA ALA A 20 -5.59 21.62 -46.90
C ALA A 20 -4.83 21.49 -45.57
N ASP A 21 -5.55 21.39 -44.45
CA ASP A 21 -4.99 20.88 -43.19
C ASP A 21 -6.13 20.30 -42.32
N GLU A 22 -6.67 19.16 -42.76
CA GLU A 22 -7.61 18.35 -41.98
C GLU A 22 -6.81 17.31 -41.17
N ASN A 23 -5.86 17.74 -40.32
CA ASN A 23 -5.30 16.87 -39.28
C ASN A 23 -4.50 17.60 -38.17
N ALA A 24 -5.10 18.52 -37.42
CA ALA A 24 -4.47 19.04 -36.20
C ALA A 24 -5.49 19.52 -35.16
N ARG A 25 -6.26 18.58 -34.57
CA ARG A 25 -6.97 18.86 -33.31
C ARG A 25 -6.08 18.41 -32.15
N PRO A 26 -5.67 19.31 -31.22
CA PRO A 26 -4.82 18.93 -30.10
C PRO A 26 -5.58 18.02 -29.12
N PRO A 27 -4.88 17.14 -28.37
CA PRO A 27 -5.51 16.09 -27.58
C PRO A 27 -5.95 16.63 -26.22
N ASP A 28 -7.01 17.45 -26.19
CA ASP A 28 -7.54 18.01 -24.94
C ASP A 28 -8.11 16.93 -24.00
N SER A 29 -8.61 15.83 -24.57
CA SER A 29 -9.03 14.64 -23.80
C SER A 29 -7.84 13.90 -23.16
N ALA A 30 -6.70 13.81 -23.85
CA ALA A 30 -5.51 13.18 -23.27
C ALA A 30 -4.91 14.05 -22.17
N ARG A 31 -4.90 15.38 -22.35
CA ARG A 31 -4.40 16.33 -21.34
C ARG A 31 -5.25 16.33 -20.07
N SER A 32 -6.59 16.20 -20.19
CA SER A 32 -7.49 16.10 -19.03
C SER A 32 -7.40 14.74 -18.31
N ILE A 33 -7.23 13.65 -19.05
CA ILE A 33 -6.98 12.32 -18.46
C ILE A 33 -5.65 12.30 -17.72
N LEU A 34 -4.60 12.90 -18.30
CA LEU A 34 -3.29 13.00 -17.69
C LEU A 34 -3.31 13.88 -16.43
N SER A 35 -4.04 15.01 -16.44
CA SER A 35 -4.17 15.87 -15.25
C SER A 35 -4.95 15.18 -14.13
N LEU A 36 -6.04 14.48 -14.44
CA LEU A 36 -6.80 13.67 -13.48
C LEU A 36 -5.97 12.52 -12.89
N GLN A 37 -5.19 11.82 -13.71
CA GLN A 37 -4.29 10.76 -13.23
C GLN A 37 -3.17 11.32 -12.36
N LEU A 38 -2.64 12.50 -12.68
CA LEU A 38 -1.62 13.18 -11.89
C LEU A 38 -2.19 13.59 -10.53
N ASP A 39 -3.39 14.17 -10.52
CA ASP A 39 -4.10 14.57 -9.31
C ASP A 39 -4.40 13.36 -8.40
N GLN A 40 -4.87 12.25 -8.98
CA GLN A 40 -5.10 11.00 -8.25
C GLN A 40 -3.81 10.44 -7.64
N ARG A 41 -2.69 10.46 -8.38
CA ARG A 41 -1.39 9.98 -7.87
C ARG A 41 -0.82 10.89 -6.79
N SER A 42 -0.96 12.20 -6.95
CA SER A 42 -0.54 13.22 -5.98
C SER A 42 -1.35 13.09 -4.68
N LEU A 43 -2.67 12.90 -4.79
CA LEU A 43 -3.56 12.67 -3.66
C LEU A 43 -3.21 11.37 -2.94
N HIS A 44 -3.01 10.27 -3.67
CA HIS A 44 -2.59 9.00 -3.07
C HIS A 44 -1.26 9.13 -2.32
N PHE A 45 -0.32 9.89 -2.89
CA PHE A 45 0.96 10.20 -2.25
C PHE A 45 0.78 11.04 -0.97
N SER A 46 0.03 12.14 -1.04
CA SER A 46 -0.16 13.04 0.10
C SER A 46 -0.83 12.34 1.28
N VAL A 47 -1.84 11.51 1.01
CA VAL A 47 -2.51 10.71 2.04
C VAL A 47 -1.56 9.64 2.61
N SER A 48 -0.74 8.99 1.77
CA SER A 48 0.26 8.01 2.25
C SER A 48 1.35 8.67 3.10
N ALA A 49 1.78 9.88 2.73
CA ALA A 49 2.75 10.67 3.50
C ALA A 49 2.16 11.14 4.84
N TRP A 50 0.90 11.57 4.84
CA TRP A 50 0.17 11.90 6.05
C TRP A 50 0.07 10.69 6.99
N VAL A 51 -0.35 9.53 6.46
CA VAL A 51 -0.43 8.27 7.21
C VAL A 51 0.93 7.90 7.80
N LEU A 52 2.04 8.09 7.07
CA LEU A 52 3.39 7.84 7.54
C LEU A 52 3.75 8.73 8.73
N ILE A 53 3.53 10.04 8.63
CA ILE A 53 3.82 11.01 9.70
C ILE A 53 3.02 10.66 10.96
N VAL A 54 1.72 10.42 10.80
CA VAL A 54 0.81 10.10 11.89
C VAL A 54 1.15 8.74 12.52
N ALA A 55 1.60 7.76 11.72
CA ALA A 55 2.11 6.48 12.21
C ALA A 55 3.38 6.66 13.06
N LEU A 56 4.31 7.49 12.59
CA LEU A 56 5.55 7.79 13.34
C LEU A 56 5.24 8.45 14.69
N ILE A 57 4.27 9.37 14.73
CA ILE A 57 3.80 9.97 15.99
C ILE A 57 3.19 8.91 16.92
N GLY A 58 2.46 7.93 16.36
CA GLY A 58 1.85 6.84 17.11
C GLY A 58 2.84 5.88 17.78
N ILE A 59 4.00 5.64 17.14
CA ILE A 59 5.02 4.73 17.67
C ILE A 59 6.06 5.44 18.56
N PHE A 60 6.26 6.74 18.38
CA PHE A 60 7.31 7.50 19.06
C PHE A 60 7.07 7.58 20.57
N PRO A 61 7.99 7.08 21.41
CA PRO A 61 7.76 6.95 22.85
C PRO A 61 7.72 8.29 23.60
N LEU A 62 8.33 9.35 23.04
CA LEU A 62 8.42 10.68 23.66
C LEU A 62 7.16 11.54 23.42
N ALA A 63 6.26 11.15 22.52
CA ALA A 63 5.01 11.89 22.29
C ALA A 63 4.03 11.71 23.47
N PRO A 64 3.15 12.66 23.78
CA PRO A 64 2.16 12.49 24.84
C PRO A 64 1.18 11.36 24.48
N HIS A 65 0.73 10.61 25.48
CA HIS A 65 -0.10 9.41 25.29
C HIS A 65 -1.40 9.66 24.50
N SER A 66 -1.97 10.85 24.63
CA SER A 66 -3.16 11.28 23.88
C SER A 66 -2.89 11.43 22.38
N LEU A 67 -1.73 11.95 21.99
CA LEU A 67 -1.29 12.06 20.59
C LEU A 67 -0.92 10.70 20.03
N GLN A 68 -0.25 9.84 20.81
CA GLN A 68 0.06 8.48 20.38
C GLN A 68 -1.22 7.69 20.05
N TYR A 69 -2.23 7.78 20.91
CA TYR A 69 -3.52 7.11 20.71
C TYR A 69 -4.26 7.62 19.46
N LYS A 70 -4.35 8.95 19.33
CA LYS A 70 -4.99 9.57 18.15
C LYS A 70 -4.23 9.23 16.88
N GLY A 71 -2.90 9.29 16.91
CA GLY A 71 -2.04 8.96 15.79
C GLY A 71 -2.18 7.49 15.37
N TYR A 72 -2.18 6.57 16.32
CA TYR A 72 -2.43 5.15 16.06
C TYR A 72 -3.76 4.93 15.31
N ARG A 73 -4.87 5.49 15.82
CA ARG A 73 -6.19 5.32 15.19
C ARG A 73 -6.30 5.99 13.84
N LEU A 74 -5.79 7.22 13.72
CA LEU A 74 -5.82 7.99 12.48
C LEU A 74 -4.96 7.35 11.38
N SER A 75 -3.81 6.78 11.75
CA SER A 75 -2.95 6.06 10.81
C SER A 75 -3.64 4.79 10.28
N LEU A 76 -4.27 4.00 11.16
CA LEU A 76 -5.01 2.80 10.75
C LEU A 76 -6.23 3.15 9.89
N LEU A 77 -7.01 4.14 10.31
CA LEU A 77 -8.19 4.58 9.55
C LEU A 77 -7.77 5.16 8.19
N GLY A 78 -6.75 6.01 8.17
CA GLY A 78 -6.21 6.59 6.93
C GLY A 78 -5.68 5.52 5.97
N THR A 79 -4.95 4.52 6.47
CA THR A 79 -4.49 3.39 5.65
C THR A 79 -5.66 2.58 5.11
N THR A 80 -6.67 2.31 5.94
CA THR A 80 -7.89 1.58 5.55
C THR A 80 -8.65 2.33 4.46
N CYS A 81 -8.83 3.64 4.60
CA CYS A 81 -9.48 4.48 3.59
C CYS A 81 -8.68 4.52 2.28
N THR A 82 -7.34 4.67 2.37
CA THR A 82 -6.47 4.75 1.19
C THR A 82 -6.46 3.47 0.38
N THR A 83 -6.21 2.34 1.07
CA THR A 83 -6.17 1.02 0.45
C THR A 83 -7.56 0.56 0.01
N GLY A 84 -8.61 0.89 0.76
CA GLY A 84 -10.00 0.67 0.38
C GLY A 84 -10.41 1.47 -0.86
N TYR A 85 -9.98 2.74 -0.97
CA TYR A 85 -10.19 3.55 -2.17
C TYR A 85 -9.47 2.97 -3.38
N ALA A 86 -8.20 2.56 -3.23
CA ALA A 86 -7.45 1.92 -4.30
C ALA A 86 -8.15 0.63 -4.78
N LEU A 87 -8.60 -0.20 -3.84
CA LEU A 87 -9.34 -1.43 -4.12
C LEU A 87 -10.65 -1.15 -4.87
N PHE A 88 -11.41 -0.15 -4.42
CA PHE A 88 -12.67 0.25 -5.05
C PHE A 88 -12.44 0.79 -6.47
N ALA A 89 -11.43 1.64 -6.65
CA ALA A 89 -11.10 2.24 -7.94
C ALA A 89 -10.61 1.21 -8.96
N LEU A 90 -9.84 0.21 -8.53
CA LEU A 90 -9.28 -0.84 -9.38
C LEU A 90 -10.28 -1.95 -9.72
N TYR A 91 -11.03 -2.45 -8.73
CA TYR A 91 -11.81 -3.68 -8.90
C TYR A 91 -13.29 -3.45 -9.20
N ARG A 92 -13.84 -2.25 -8.94
CA ARG A 92 -15.25 -1.86 -9.09
C ARG A 92 -16.24 -2.85 -8.45
N LEU A 93 -17.53 -2.51 -8.35
CA LEU A 93 -18.52 -3.45 -7.80
C LEU A 93 -18.76 -4.62 -8.77
N PRO A 94 -18.90 -5.86 -8.27
CA PRO A 94 -19.30 -6.98 -9.11
C PRO A 94 -20.70 -6.72 -9.67
N ARG A 95 -20.92 -7.12 -10.93
CA ARG A 95 -22.23 -7.01 -11.59
C ARG A 95 -23.24 -7.87 -10.81
N ALA A 96 -24.13 -7.20 -10.06
CA ALA A 96 -25.09 -7.81 -9.16
C ALA A 96 -26.07 -8.70 -9.95
N GLY A 97 -25.85 -10.01 -9.90
CA GLY A 97 -26.74 -10.97 -10.56
C GLY A 97 -26.21 -12.39 -10.69
N ASN A 98 -24.87 -12.60 -10.69
CA ASN A 98 -24.29 -13.93 -10.81
C ASN A 98 -23.37 -14.26 -9.62
N MET A 99 -23.76 -15.28 -8.84
CA MET A 99 -22.98 -15.76 -7.68
C MET A 99 -21.55 -16.20 -8.07
N GLN A 100 -21.38 -16.78 -9.26
CA GLN A 100 -20.06 -17.18 -9.76
C GLN A 100 -19.20 -15.95 -10.09
N ALA A 101 -19.80 -14.91 -10.65
CA ALA A 101 -19.09 -13.66 -10.94
C ALA A 101 -18.64 -12.96 -9.65
N VAL A 102 -19.44 -13.03 -8.58
CA VAL A 102 -19.07 -12.54 -7.25
C VAL A 102 -17.90 -13.36 -6.68
N GLN A 103 -17.90 -14.69 -6.81
CA GLN A 103 -16.80 -15.53 -6.34
C GLN A 103 -15.48 -15.21 -7.06
N VAL A 104 -15.51 -15.11 -8.39
CA VAL A 104 -14.31 -14.76 -9.19
C VAL A 104 -13.81 -13.36 -8.82
N TRP A 105 -14.71 -12.40 -8.65
CA TRP A 105 -14.37 -11.07 -8.18
C TRP A 105 -13.71 -11.09 -6.79
N CYS A 106 -14.27 -11.85 -5.83
CA CYS A 106 -13.71 -12.01 -4.49
C CYS A 106 -12.29 -12.61 -4.54
N HIS A 107 -12.06 -13.62 -5.38
CA HIS A 107 -10.72 -14.18 -5.59
C HIS A 107 -9.75 -13.13 -6.15
N HIS A 108 -10.20 -12.33 -7.12
CA HIS A 108 -9.38 -11.30 -7.74
C HIS A 108 -9.03 -10.16 -6.76
N VAL A 109 -9.98 -9.77 -5.92
CA VAL A 109 -9.80 -8.77 -4.86
C VAL A 109 -8.86 -9.30 -3.77
N THR A 110 -9.04 -10.56 -3.36
CA THR A 110 -8.23 -11.19 -2.31
C THR A 110 -6.77 -11.40 -2.73
N ALA A 111 -6.54 -11.65 -4.02
CA ALA A 111 -5.21 -11.74 -4.62
C ALA A 111 -4.56 -10.36 -4.86
N SER A 112 -5.26 -9.25 -4.60
CA SER A 112 -4.71 -7.92 -4.83
C SER A 112 -3.63 -7.55 -3.82
N LYS A 113 -2.70 -6.70 -4.26
CA LYS A 113 -1.60 -6.18 -3.42
C LYS A 113 -2.09 -5.34 -2.24
N ASP A 114 -3.22 -4.65 -2.41
CA ASP A 114 -3.73 -3.67 -1.44
C ASP A 114 -4.74 -4.28 -0.45
N PHE A 115 -5.27 -5.48 -0.73
CA PHE A 115 -6.23 -6.16 0.13
C PHE A 115 -5.67 -6.55 1.50
N ILE A 116 -4.44 -7.07 1.56
CA ILE A 116 -3.83 -7.48 2.83
C ILE A 116 -3.63 -6.27 3.77
N PRO A 117 -2.99 -5.17 3.35
CA PRO A 117 -2.91 -3.95 4.15
C PRO A 117 -4.29 -3.40 4.56
N PHE A 118 -5.28 -3.46 3.66
CA PHE A 118 -6.66 -3.03 3.94
C PHE A 118 -7.28 -3.84 5.08
N MET A 119 -7.32 -5.16 4.96
CA MET A 119 -7.92 -6.05 5.96
C MET A 119 -7.18 -5.97 7.30
N TYR A 120 -5.85 -5.86 7.25
CA TYR A 120 -5.02 -5.67 8.43
C TYR A 120 -5.42 -4.40 9.20
N CYS A 121 -5.45 -3.25 8.51
CA CYS A 121 -5.76 -1.97 9.16
C CYS A 121 -7.22 -1.88 9.62
N LEU A 122 -8.17 -2.42 8.84
CA LEU A 122 -9.59 -2.46 9.18
C LEU A 122 -9.82 -3.24 10.48
N MET A 123 -9.17 -4.39 10.63
CA MET A 123 -9.31 -5.25 11.80
C MET A 123 -8.79 -4.56 13.07
N PHE A 124 -7.66 -3.86 13.00
CA PHE A 124 -7.13 -3.13 14.16
C PHE A 124 -7.84 -1.79 14.42
N SER A 125 -8.42 -1.16 13.40
CA SER A 125 -9.21 0.07 13.55
C SER A 125 -10.53 -0.16 14.30
N THR A 126 -11.13 -1.35 14.15
CA THR A 126 -12.38 -1.72 14.83
C THR A 126 -12.15 -2.29 16.24
N SER A 127 -10.92 -2.68 16.57
CA SER A 127 -10.59 -3.22 17.88
C SER A 127 -10.22 -2.14 18.90
N LYS A 128 -10.47 -2.44 20.18
CA LYS A 128 -10.03 -1.64 21.34
C LYS A 128 -8.61 -1.98 21.81
N LEU A 129 -7.94 -2.95 21.17
CA LEU A 129 -6.64 -3.46 21.59
C LEU A 129 -5.51 -2.62 20.97
N HIS A 130 -4.67 -2.03 21.84
CA HIS A 130 -3.62 -1.09 21.45
C HIS A 130 -2.25 -1.76 21.49
N LEU A 131 -1.78 -2.21 20.34
CA LEU A 131 -0.43 -2.77 20.20
C LEU A 131 0.39 -1.84 19.31
N LYS A 132 1.45 -1.23 19.86
CA LYS A 132 2.35 -0.35 19.08
C LYS A 132 3.01 -1.09 17.92
N LEU A 133 3.27 -2.39 18.07
CA LEU A 133 3.87 -3.23 17.03
C LEU A 133 2.99 -3.39 15.78
N VAL A 134 1.68 -3.15 15.90
CA VAL A 134 0.76 -3.16 14.75
C VAL A 134 1.11 -2.08 13.74
N LEU A 135 1.73 -0.99 14.20
CA LEU A 135 2.04 0.18 13.40
C LEU A 135 3.32 -0.02 12.56
N VAL A 136 4.19 -0.97 12.93
CA VAL A 136 5.45 -1.23 12.21
C VAL A 136 5.18 -1.66 10.75
N PRO A 137 4.31 -2.64 10.47
CA PRO A 137 3.91 -2.96 9.09
C PRO A 137 3.32 -1.80 8.30
N VAL A 138 2.55 -0.93 8.98
CA VAL A 138 1.92 0.25 8.37
C VAL A 138 2.98 1.28 7.98
N ILE A 139 3.95 1.54 8.84
CA ILE A 139 5.10 2.41 8.57
C ILE A 139 5.91 1.85 7.39
N CYS A 140 6.25 0.57 7.40
CA CYS A 140 6.99 -0.06 6.30
C CYS A 140 6.24 0.07 4.96
N TRP A 141 4.93 -0.17 4.96
CA TRP A 141 4.10 -0.04 3.76
C TRP A 141 4.04 1.40 3.26
N ALA A 142 3.79 2.38 4.14
CA ALA A 142 3.69 3.78 3.77
C ALA A 142 5.05 4.34 3.30
N LEU A 143 6.14 3.95 3.97
CA LEU A 143 7.51 4.32 3.62
C LEU A 143 7.87 3.88 2.20
N GLU A 144 7.51 2.65 1.81
CA GLU A 144 7.73 2.17 0.45
C GLU A 144 6.97 2.99 -0.62
N HIS A 145 5.75 3.44 -0.32
CA HIS A 145 4.96 4.23 -1.26
C HIS A 145 5.49 5.66 -1.39
N VAL A 146 5.85 6.27 -0.26
CA VAL A 146 6.42 7.60 -0.18
C VAL A 146 7.80 7.65 -0.86
N ALA A 147 8.69 6.70 -0.56
CA ALA A 147 10.05 6.67 -1.12
C ALA A 147 10.05 6.54 -2.65
N ARG A 148 9.22 5.64 -3.20
CA ARG A 148 9.09 5.47 -4.66
C ARG A 148 8.53 6.71 -5.34
N PHE A 149 7.59 7.42 -4.70
CA PHE A 149 7.00 8.62 -5.27
C PHE A 149 7.96 9.81 -5.23
N LEU A 150 8.63 10.03 -4.09
CA LEU A 150 9.63 11.08 -3.92
C LEU A 150 10.74 10.99 -4.96
N ARG A 151 11.27 9.79 -5.17
CA ARG A 151 12.35 9.58 -6.14
C ARG A 151 11.93 9.83 -7.59
N ARG A 152 10.66 9.59 -7.94
CA ARG A 152 10.21 9.79 -9.33
C ARG A 152 9.93 11.25 -9.67
N HIS A 153 9.55 12.07 -8.69
CA HIS A 153 9.08 13.43 -8.93
C HIS A 153 9.97 14.54 -8.35
N PHE A 154 10.77 14.27 -7.30
CA PHE A 154 11.48 15.30 -6.54
C PHE A 154 13.01 15.21 -6.60
N THR A 155 13.57 14.44 -7.54
CA THR A 155 15.03 14.28 -7.75
C THR A 155 15.76 15.59 -8.04
N SER A 156 15.07 16.59 -8.56
CA SER A 156 15.62 17.92 -8.83
C SER A 156 15.58 18.87 -7.62
N SER A 157 14.85 18.54 -6.55
CA SER A 157 14.71 19.44 -5.39
C SER A 157 15.90 19.34 -4.43
N SER A 158 16.38 20.49 -3.95
CA SER A 158 17.52 20.55 -3.02
C SER A 158 17.21 19.91 -1.66
N LEU A 159 15.98 20.06 -1.17
CA LEU A 159 15.54 19.45 0.10
C LEU A 159 15.54 17.92 0.05
N TYR A 160 15.14 17.33 -1.09
CA TYR A 160 15.20 15.88 -1.28
C TYR A 160 16.64 15.39 -1.23
N ARG A 161 17.56 16.05 -1.95
CA ARG A 161 18.99 15.69 -1.96
C ARG A 161 19.64 15.76 -0.58
N THR A 162 19.33 16.80 0.20
CA THR A 162 19.98 17.00 1.49
C THR A 162 19.52 16.00 2.57
N TYR A 163 18.22 15.67 2.64
CA TYR A 163 17.67 14.92 3.78
C TYR A 163 17.03 13.58 3.43
N LEU A 164 16.47 13.43 2.23
CA LEU A 164 15.58 12.30 1.88
C LEU A 164 16.20 11.34 0.86
N GLU A 165 17.24 11.75 0.14
CA GLU A 165 17.90 10.93 -0.87
C GLU A 165 18.52 9.67 -0.26
N GLN A 166 19.29 9.81 0.82
CA GLN A 166 19.92 8.67 1.50
C GLN A 166 18.90 7.64 2.06
N PRO A 167 17.86 8.03 2.83
CA PRO A 167 16.87 7.06 3.30
C PRO A 167 16.00 6.48 2.18
N CYS A 168 15.61 7.28 1.17
CA CYS A 168 14.81 6.75 0.05
C CYS A 168 15.59 5.75 -0.80
N THR A 169 16.86 6.02 -1.08
CA THR A 169 17.74 5.10 -1.82
C THR A 169 18.03 3.83 -1.01
N TRP A 170 18.21 3.94 0.31
CA TRP A 170 18.35 2.78 1.18
C TRP A 170 17.11 1.89 1.17
N VAL A 171 15.90 2.47 1.29
CA VAL A 171 14.64 1.71 1.27
C VAL A 171 14.46 0.96 -0.05
N GLU A 172 14.79 1.59 -1.17
CA GLU A 172 14.62 0.98 -2.49
C GLU A 172 15.65 -0.13 -2.74
N THR A 173 16.92 0.11 -2.38
CA THR A 173 17.99 -0.90 -2.48
C THR A 173 17.78 -2.08 -1.54
N ASN A 174 17.16 -1.85 -0.38
CA ASN A 174 16.92 -2.87 0.65
C ASN A 174 15.44 -3.24 0.78
N THR A 175 14.70 -3.28 -0.33
CA THR A 175 13.27 -3.65 -0.34
C THR A 175 13.01 -4.98 0.37
N ASN A 176 13.91 -5.97 0.19
CA ASN A 176 13.81 -7.26 0.87
C ASN A 176 13.89 -7.13 2.40
N ALA A 177 14.78 -6.26 2.92
CA ALA A 177 14.95 -6.06 4.35
C ALA A 177 13.69 -5.43 4.98
N VAL A 178 13.07 -4.46 4.29
CA VAL A 178 11.81 -3.84 4.71
C VAL A 178 10.67 -4.86 4.74
N GLN A 179 10.57 -5.72 3.73
CA GLN A 179 9.56 -6.78 3.67
C GLN A 179 9.78 -7.86 4.73
N PHE A 180 11.03 -8.19 5.04
CA PHE A 180 11.38 -9.07 6.16
C PHE A 180 11.00 -8.44 7.51
N LEU A 181 11.32 -7.16 7.73
CA LEU A 181 10.96 -6.44 8.95
C LEU A 181 9.44 -6.42 9.15
N ARG A 182 8.71 -6.09 8.08
CA ARG A 182 7.25 -6.12 8.05
C ARG A 182 6.69 -7.49 8.43
N SER A 183 7.17 -8.55 7.78
CA SER A 183 6.68 -9.92 8.02
C SER A 183 7.03 -10.41 9.44
N ASN A 184 8.18 -10.00 10.00
CA ASN A 184 8.53 -10.30 11.38
C ASN A 184 7.58 -9.60 12.36
N ALA A 185 7.27 -8.32 12.11
CA ALA A 185 6.34 -7.57 12.95
C ALA A 185 4.90 -8.13 12.87
N GLU A 186 4.47 -8.61 11.70
CA GLU A 186 3.17 -9.28 11.52
C GLU A 186 3.11 -10.59 12.33
N ILE A 187 4.11 -11.47 12.20
CA ILE A 187 4.16 -12.72 12.97
C ILE A 187 4.24 -12.44 14.49
N LEU A 188 5.08 -11.49 14.91
CA LEU A 188 5.21 -11.10 16.32
C LEU A 188 3.89 -10.55 16.88
N THR A 189 3.16 -9.78 16.08
CA THR A 189 1.81 -9.30 16.45
C THR A 189 0.85 -10.46 16.66
N GLY A 190 0.95 -11.53 15.86
CA GLY A 190 0.15 -12.74 16.04
C GLY A 190 0.41 -13.44 17.37
N PHE A 191 1.68 -13.58 17.75
CA PHE A 191 2.06 -14.12 19.05
C PHE A 191 1.60 -13.22 20.21
N LEU A 192 1.71 -11.89 20.06
CA LEU A 192 1.24 -10.94 21.07
C LEU A 192 -0.28 -11.02 21.27
N LEU A 193 -1.05 -11.28 20.21
CA LEU A 193 -2.48 -11.52 20.35
C LEU A 193 -2.78 -12.80 21.13
N ILE A 194 -2.03 -13.88 20.89
CA ILE A 194 -2.14 -15.10 21.74
C ILE A 194 -1.83 -14.76 23.20
N LEU A 195 -0.72 -14.07 23.46
CA LEU A 195 -0.36 -13.66 24.82
C LEU A 195 -1.42 -12.74 25.45
N SER A 196 -2.06 -11.89 24.65
CA SER A 196 -3.13 -11.00 25.11
C SER A 196 -4.38 -11.74 25.59
N LEU A 197 -4.60 -12.99 25.14
CA LEU A 197 -5.72 -13.83 25.61
C LEU A 197 -5.60 -14.19 27.09
N PHE A 198 -4.38 -14.26 27.61
CA PHE A 198 -4.09 -14.48 29.03
C PHE A 198 -4.20 -13.20 29.86
N SER A 199 -4.39 -12.04 29.22
CA SER A 199 -4.54 -10.75 29.87
C SER A 199 -6.02 -10.37 30.08
N ARG A 200 -6.25 -9.31 30.86
CA ARG A 200 -7.59 -8.76 31.12
C ARG A 200 -8.25 -8.16 29.87
N GLN A 201 -7.46 -7.80 28.84
CA GLN A 201 -7.94 -7.29 27.55
C GLN A 201 -8.13 -8.39 26.49
N ARG A 202 -8.65 -9.55 26.89
CA ARG A 202 -8.85 -10.69 25.99
C ARG A 202 -9.84 -10.36 24.86
N ASN A 203 -9.43 -10.59 23.62
CA ASN A 203 -10.30 -10.53 22.45
C ASN A 203 -10.08 -11.78 21.58
N LEU A 204 -10.83 -12.84 21.88
CA LEU A 204 -10.75 -14.12 21.19
C LEU A 204 -11.08 -13.99 19.70
N MET A 205 -12.13 -13.23 19.37
CA MET A 205 -12.56 -13.04 17.98
C MET A 205 -11.49 -12.36 17.15
N GLN A 206 -10.88 -11.28 17.67
CA GLN A 206 -9.79 -10.59 16.97
C GLN A 206 -8.57 -11.50 16.79
N THR A 207 -8.21 -12.26 17.82
CA THR A 207 -7.07 -13.19 17.72
C THR A 207 -7.36 -14.22 16.64
N PHE A 208 -8.54 -14.84 16.64
CA PHE A 208 -8.93 -15.78 15.60
C PHE A 208 -8.90 -15.15 14.20
N MET A 209 -9.55 -13.99 14.01
CA MET A 209 -9.56 -13.27 12.73
C MET A 209 -8.15 -12.93 12.23
N TYR A 210 -7.26 -12.48 13.13
CA TYR A 210 -5.89 -12.16 12.76
C TYR A 210 -5.10 -13.39 12.33
N TRP A 211 -5.26 -14.50 13.03
CA TRP A 211 -4.61 -15.76 12.66
C TRP A 211 -5.12 -16.27 11.29
N GLN A 212 -6.39 -16.03 10.94
CA GLN A 212 -6.89 -16.29 9.57
C GLN A 212 -6.26 -15.36 8.53
N LEU A 213 -6.10 -14.07 8.85
CA LEU A 213 -5.42 -13.13 7.96
C LEU A 213 -3.95 -13.53 7.76
N LEU A 214 -3.25 -13.91 8.82
CA LEU A 214 -1.86 -14.35 8.76
C LEU A 214 -1.73 -15.68 7.98
N LYS A 215 -2.72 -16.57 8.08
CA LYS A 215 -2.83 -17.76 7.22
C LYS A 215 -3.02 -17.37 5.75
N LEU A 216 -3.83 -16.37 5.44
CA LEU A 216 -3.97 -15.84 4.08
C LEU A 216 -2.65 -15.25 3.57
N MET A 217 -1.92 -14.50 4.40
CA MET A 217 -0.62 -13.92 4.05
C MET A 217 0.45 -14.97 3.77
N TYR A 218 0.35 -16.14 4.41
CA TYR A 218 1.20 -17.29 4.16
C TYR A 218 0.98 -17.92 2.77
N HIS A 219 -0.24 -17.80 2.23
CA HIS A 219 -0.62 -18.35 0.92
C HIS A 219 -0.62 -17.32 -0.22
N SER A 220 -0.62 -16.03 0.11
CA SER A 220 -0.61 -14.95 -0.89
C SER A 220 0.74 -14.85 -1.61
N PRO A 221 0.75 -14.72 -2.95
CA PRO A 221 1.99 -14.69 -3.75
C PRO A 221 2.93 -13.53 -3.36
N PHE A 222 2.40 -12.43 -2.82
CA PHE A 222 3.18 -11.24 -2.49
C PHE A 222 3.92 -11.32 -1.15
N THR A 223 3.39 -12.08 -0.19
CA THR A 223 3.89 -12.12 1.20
C THR A 223 4.36 -13.50 1.63
N ALA A 224 3.95 -14.56 0.91
CA ALA A 224 4.21 -15.96 1.29
C ALA A 224 5.69 -16.26 1.45
N ALA A 225 6.55 -15.80 0.54
CA ALA A 225 7.99 -16.11 0.57
C ALA A 225 8.65 -15.61 1.88
N TYR A 226 8.36 -14.37 2.29
CA TYR A 226 8.91 -13.78 3.51
C TYR A 226 8.35 -14.45 4.77
N HIS A 227 7.05 -14.72 4.81
CA HIS A 227 6.41 -15.38 5.94
C HIS A 227 6.92 -16.82 6.12
N ARG A 228 7.07 -17.57 5.02
CA ARG A 228 7.64 -18.92 5.00
C ARG A 228 9.07 -18.93 5.54
N ALA A 229 9.90 -18.01 5.07
CA ALA A 229 11.28 -17.89 5.51
C ALA A 229 11.37 -17.62 7.03
N ILE A 230 10.49 -16.78 7.57
CA ILE A 230 10.44 -16.50 9.02
C ILE A 230 9.94 -17.69 9.81
N TRP A 231 8.87 -18.36 9.36
CA TRP A 231 8.37 -19.59 10.01
C TRP A 231 9.43 -20.69 10.04
N LEU A 232 10.20 -20.87 8.97
CA LEU A 232 11.33 -21.80 8.93
C LEU A 232 12.42 -21.41 9.92
N LYS A 233 12.75 -20.11 10.02
CA LYS A 233 13.74 -19.61 10.97
C LYS A 233 13.29 -19.85 12.42
N ILE A 234 12.05 -19.53 12.73
CA ILE A 234 11.43 -19.78 14.04
C ILE A 234 11.45 -21.27 14.37
N GLY A 235 11.02 -22.12 13.42
CA GLY A 235 11.04 -23.57 13.58
C GLY A 235 12.44 -24.10 13.89
N ARG A 236 13.46 -23.70 13.12
CA ARG A 236 14.85 -24.10 13.38
C ARG A 236 15.35 -23.70 14.75
N THR A 237 14.98 -22.51 15.23
CA THR A 237 15.39 -22.04 16.55
C THR A 237 14.64 -22.75 17.67
N ILE A 238 13.31 -22.89 17.57
CA ILE A 238 12.47 -23.35 18.68
C ILE A 238 12.39 -24.88 18.77
N ASN A 239 12.39 -25.59 17.65
CA ASN A 239 12.24 -27.05 17.63
C ASN A 239 13.25 -27.81 18.52
N PRO A 240 14.56 -27.48 18.56
CA PRO A 240 15.48 -28.16 19.48
C PRO A 240 15.14 -27.94 20.96
N TYR A 241 14.59 -26.77 21.33
CA TYR A 241 14.17 -26.51 22.71
C TYR A 241 12.89 -27.25 23.08
N ILE A 242 11.92 -27.35 22.15
CA ILE A 242 10.70 -28.13 22.37
C ILE A 242 11.04 -29.59 22.64
N HIS A 243 11.90 -30.19 21.80
CA HIS A 243 12.33 -31.57 21.98
C HIS A 243 13.07 -31.80 23.31
N ARG A 244 13.79 -30.79 23.81
CA ARG A 244 14.58 -30.91 25.04
C ARG A 244 13.78 -30.65 26.33
N TYR A 245 12.88 -29.67 26.32
CA TYR A 245 12.25 -29.18 27.56
C TYR A 245 10.75 -29.43 27.63
N THR A 246 10.06 -29.56 26.50
CA THR A 246 8.60 -29.65 26.46
C THR A 246 8.09 -30.62 25.38
N PRO A 247 8.43 -31.92 25.47
CA PRO A 247 8.02 -32.90 24.46
C PRO A 247 6.49 -33.06 24.32
N PHE A 248 5.73 -32.78 25.38
CA PHE A 248 4.25 -32.82 25.36
C PHE A 248 3.63 -31.75 24.43
N LEU A 249 4.37 -30.68 24.11
CA LEU A 249 3.90 -29.64 23.18
C LEU A 249 4.05 -30.06 21.71
N HIS A 250 4.70 -31.20 21.42
CA HIS A 250 4.96 -31.64 20.05
C HIS A 250 3.66 -31.94 19.27
N ASP A 251 2.74 -32.71 19.85
CA ASP A 251 1.46 -33.07 19.22
C ASP A 251 0.54 -31.87 18.93
N PRO A 252 0.27 -30.95 19.87
CA PRO A 252 -0.57 -29.78 19.59
C PRO A 252 0.10 -28.83 18.59
N ILE A 253 1.43 -28.69 18.61
CA ILE A 253 2.16 -27.89 17.63
C ILE A 253 2.06 -28.52 16.23
N ASN A 254 2.22 -29.83 16.11
CA ASN A 254 2.07 -30.55 14.85
C ASN A 254 0.63 -30.49 14.31
N ALA A 255 -0.38 -30.53 15.19
CA ALA A 255 -1.77 -30.33 14.80
C ALA A 255 -2.01 -28.89 14.29
N GLY A 256 -1.49 -27.89 15.00
CA GLY A 256 -1.55 -26.49 14.59
C GLY A 256 -0.85 -26.22 13.26
N MET A 257 0.36 -26.78 13.05
CA MET A 257 1.09 -26.68 11.79
C MET A 257 0.31 -27.30 10.63
N ARG A 258 -0.30 -28.48 10.82
CA ARG A 258 -1.15 -29.11 9.80
C ARG A 258 -2.39 -28.30 9.46
N TRP A 259 -2.94 -27.53 10.41
CA TRP A 259 -4.05 -26.61 10.15
C TRP A 259 -3.57 -25.33 9.45
N TRP A 260 -2.37 -24.87 9.77
CA TRP A 260 -1.77 -23.66 9.21
C TRP A 260 -1.36 -23.81 7.74
N PHE A 261 -0.80 -24.96 7.38
CA PHE A 261 -0.28 -25.24 6.04
C PHE A 261 -1.27 -25.92 5.08
N ARG A 262 -2.48 -26.25 5.55
CA ARG A 262 -3.60 -26.71 4.72
C ARG A 262 -4.39 -25.51 4.21
#